data_AF-A0A6C0IW42-F1
#
_entry.id   AF-A0A6C0IW42-F1
#
_cell.length_a   1.000
_cell.length_b   1.000
_cell.length_c   1.000
_cell.angle_alpha   90.00
_cell.angle_beta   90.00
_cell.angle_gamma   90.00
#
_symmetry.space_group_name_H-M   'P 1'
#
loop_
_entity.id
_entity.type
_entity.pdbx_description
1 polymer ?
#
loop_
_entity_poly.entity_id
_entity_poly.type
_entity_poly.pdbx_seq_one_letter_code
_entity_poly.pdbx_strand_id
1 'polypeptide(L)'
;MYSVFIHLLGLSLLEIIFYFYYIGPFEHNVFVAAFGKSIGGLVEKLDSSEEHPYINLNLTSIDNSSLINLKEESNTADIKRETHNYELFCETMHIWLLCIAVLVGFVILHMVYKYFQNRKNISGDDQHIELVSLTNEQDAACENNNLSIQHELHTHYESPYIKVFNYILFSGLLLTFEYLFFHYVILKYHIISDVQIQYLVYSQIYEYITNKYLLN
;
A
#
# COMPACT_ATOMS: atom_id res chain seq x y z
N MET A 1 -21.05 7.99 -1.33
CA MET A 1 -19.58 8.15 -1.39
C MET A 1 -18.83 7.28 -0.39
N TYR A 2 -19.29 7.07 0.85
CA TYR A 2 -18.58 6.26 1.85
C TYR A 2 -18.21 4.83 1.40
N SER A 3 -19.05 4.18 0.58
CA SER A 3 -18.71 2.88 -0.01
C SER A 3 -17.39 2.92 -0.81
N VAL A 4 -17.18 3.96 -1.61
CA VAL A 4 -15.94 4.13 -2.41
C VAL A 4 -14.73 4.31 -1.52
N PHE A 5 -14.85 5.08 -0.43
CA PHE A 5 -13.76 5.25 0.54
C PHE A 5 -13.40 3.95 1.26
N ILE A 6 -14.39 3.14 1.61
CA ILE A 6 -14.16 1.82 2.23
C ILE A 6 -13.45 0.88 1.25
N HIS A 7 -13.85 0.88 -0.03
CA HIS A 7 -13.16 0.09 -1.06
C HIS A 7 -11.72 0.57 -1.25
N LEU A 8 -11.49 1.89 -1.29
CA LEU A 8 -10.15 2.46 -1.42
C LEU A 8 -9.26 2.03 -0.25
N LEU A 9 -9.77 2.10 0.99
CA LEU A 9 -9.06 1.63 2.17
C LEU A 9 -8.75 0.14 2.08
N GLY A 10 -9.73 -0.69 1.75
CA GLY A 10 -9.53 -2.13 1.59
C GLY A 10 -8.47 -2.47 0.53
N LEU A 11 -8.50 -1.79 -0.61
CA LEU A 11 -7.53 -1.98 -1.69
C LEU A 11 -6.14 -1.51 -1.29
N SER A 12 -6.03 -0.36 -0.60
CA SER A 12 -4.77 0.16 -0.08
C SER A 12 -4.11 -0.79 0.93
N LEU A 13 -4.91 -1.38 1.84
CA LEU A 13 -4.42 -2.38 2.79
C LEU A 13 -3.90 -3.62 2.06
N LEU A 14 -4.70 -4.11 1.11
CA LEU A 14 -4.34 -5.29 0.33
C LEU A 14 -3.04 -5.05 -0.43
N GLU A 15 -2.85 -3.86 -1.00
CA GLU A 15 -1.62 -3.48 -1.70
C GLU A 15 -0.41 -3.42 -0.77
N ILE A 16 -0.54 -2.85 0.44
CA ILE A 16 0.52 -2.86 1.45
C ILE A 16 0.90 -4.31 1.81
N ILE A 17 -0.07 -5.15 2.14
CA ILE A 17 0.17 -6.55 2.50
C ILE A 17 0.81 -7.30 1.32
N PHE A 18 0.26 -7.13 0.12
CA PHE A 18 0.76 -7.77 -1.09
C PHE A 18 2.20 -7.34 -1.39
N TYR A 19 2.53 -6.06 -1.19
CA TYR A 19 3.90 -5.60 -1.40
C TYR A 19 4.89 -6.29 -0.46
N PHE A 20 4.64 -6.24 0.85
CA PHE A 20 5.59 -6.78 1.84
C PHE A 20 5.71 -8.31 1.80
N TYR A 21 4.62 -9.03 1.56
CA TYR A 21 4.62 -10.49 1.57
C TYR A 21 4.93 -11.13 0.22
N TYR A 22 4.69 -10.41 -0.88
CA TYR A 22 4.85 -10.98 -2.22
C TYR A 22 5.85 -10.20 -3.07
N ILE A 23 5.61 -8.92 -3.35
CA ILE A 23 6.43 -8.16 -4.30
C ILE A 23 7.87 -7.96 -3.78
N GLY A 24 8.06 -7.54 -2.53
CA GLY A 24 9.38 -7.31 -1.97
C GLY A 24 10.28 -8.56 -1.96
N PRO A 25 9.81 -9.72 -1.44
CA PRO A 25 10.55 -10.97 -1.52
C PRO A 25 10.79 -11.43 -2.98
N PHE A 26 9.82 -11.22 -3.86
CA PHE A 26 9.96 -11.52 -5.28
C PHE A 26 11.03 -10.65 -5.95
N GLU A 27 11.03 -9.34 -5.73
CA GLU A 27 12.02 -8.39 -6.24
C GLU A 27 13.43 -8.77 -5.78
N HIS A 28 13.59 -9.13 -4.50
CA HIS A 28 14.86 -9.65 -3.98
C HIS A 28 15.34 -10.88 -4.78
N ASN A 29 14.49 -11.89 -4.94
CA ASN A 29 14.85 -13.11 -5.66
C ASN A 29 15.20 -12.85 -7.13
N VAL A 30 14.43 -11.99 -7.80
CA VAL A 30 14.68 -11.60 -9.20
C VAL A 30 15.99 -10.83 -9.31
N PHE A 31 16.25 -9.90 -8.38
CA PHE A 31 17.49 -9.13 -8.36
C PHE A 31 18.70 -10.04 -8.18
N VAL A 32 18.68 -10.92 -7.18
CA VAL A 32 19.79 -11.87 -6.90
C VAL A 32 20.04 -12.77 -8.12
N ALA A 33 18.98 -13.30 -8.74
CA ALA A 33 19.12 -14.14 -9.93
C ALA A 33 19.67 -13.39 -11.15
N ALA A 34 19.14 -12.18 -11.42
CA ALA A 34 19.58 -11.36 -12.55
C ALA A 34 21.02 -10.87 -12.37
N PHE A 35 21.36 -10.43 -11.16
CA PHE A 35 22.70 -9.96 -10.83
C PHE A 35 23.72 -11.10 -10.89
N GLY A 36 23.42 -12.25 -10.29
CA GLY A 36 24.26 -13.44 -10.36
C GLY A 36 24.54 -13.87 -11.80
N LYS A 37 23.51 -13.90 -12.65
CA LYS A 37 23.66 -14.21 -14.08
C LYS A 37 24.52 -13.18 -14.82
N SER A 38 24.38 -11.89 -14.51
CA SER A 38 25.19 -10.83 -15.13
C SER A 38 26.66 -10.94 -14.77
N ILE A 39 26.98 -11.24 -13.51
CA ILE A 39 28.36 -11.43 -13.07
C ILE A 39 28.95 -12.71 -13.65
N GLY A 40 28.22 -13.83 -13.60
CA GLY A 40 28.68 -15.09 -14.21
C GLY A 40 28.99 -14.94 -15.70
N GLY A 41 28.11 -14.28 -16.46
CA GLY A 41 28.36 -14.00 -17.87
C GLY A 41 29.50 -13.02 -18.15
N LEU A 42 29.80 -12.09 -17.23
CA LEU A 42 30.97 -11.22 -17.33
C LEU A 42 32.26 -12.02 -17.14
N VAL A 43 32.29 -12.89 -16.13
CA VAL A 43 33.44 -13.74 -15.80
C VAL A 43 33.73 -14.73 -16.94
N GLU A 44 32.72 -15.35 -17.52
CA GLU A 44 32.85 -16.24 -18.69
C GLU A 44 33.37 -15.51 -19.94
N LYS A 45 32.91 -14.27 -20.18
CA LYS A 45 33.43 -13.45 -21.30
C LYS A 45 34.88 -13.02 -21.10
N LEU A 46 35.29 -12.76 -19.85
CA LEU A 46 36.68 -12.43 -19.54
C LEU A 46 37.63 -13.59 -19.86
N ASP A 47 37.14 -14.83 -19.74
CA ASP A 47 37.88 -16.05 -20.08
C ASP A 47 38.13 -16.21 -21.58
N SER A 48 37.05 -16.07 -22.37
CA SER A 48 37.09 -16.27 -23.81
C SER A 48 37.93 -15.23 -24.58
N SER A 49 38.38 -14.17 -23.91
CA SER A 49 39.31 -13.19 -24.46
C SER A 49 40.76 -13.64 -24.20
N GLU A 50 41.23 -14.60 -25.00
CA GLU A 50 42.63 -15.10 -25.00
C GLU A 50 43.70 -14.01 -25.31
N GLU A 51 43.32 -12.78 -25.62
CA GLU A 51 44.23 -11.74 -26.15
C GLU A 51 44.72 -10.70 -25.14
N HIS A 52 44.37 -10.78 -23.84
CA HIS A 52 44.79 -9.78 -22.84
C HIS A 52 45.56 -10.38 -21.66
N PRO A 53 46.88 -10.61 -21.79
CA PRO A 53 47.73 -11.20 -20.75
C PRO A 53 47.98 -10.29 -19.53
N TYR A 54 47.31 -9.14 -19.44
CA TYR A 54 47.57 -8.12 -18.42
C TYR A 54 46.56 -8.11 -17.26
N ILE A 55 45.45 -8.84 -17.34
CA ILE A 55 44.58 -9.05 -16.19
C ILE A 55 45.09 -10.30 -15.46
N ASN A 56 46.33 -10.21 -14.96
CA ASN A 56 46.86 -11.20 -14.04
C ASN A 56 46.27 -10.89 -12.67
N LEU A 57 45.01 -11.29 -12.55
CA LEU A 57 44.20 -11.17 -11.37
C LEU A 57 44.93 -12.09 -10.37
N ASN A 58 45.67 -11.50 -9.43
CA ASN A 58 46.53 -12.22 -8.47
C ASN A 58 45.64 -12.90 -7.41
N LEU A 59 44.96 -13.98 -7.82
CA LEU A 59 43.93 -14.69 -7.04
C LEU A 59 44.45 -15.81 -6.17
N THR A 60 45.76 -16.00 -6.09
CA THR A 60 46.38 -16.99 -5.20
C THR A 60 46.14 -16.70 -3.71
N SER A 61 45.46 -15.59 -3.37
CA SER A 61 45.09 -15.23 -2.00
C SER A 61 43.58 -15.25 -1.72
N ILE A 62 42.72 -15.78 -2.61
CA ILE A 62 41.33 -16.02 -2.21
C ILE A 62 41.30 -17.21 -1.26
N ASP A 63 41.46 -16.90 0.02
CA ASP A 63 41.40 -17.86 1.11
C ASP A 63 39.95 -18.32 1.30
N ASN A 64 39.75 -19.64 1.38
CA ASN A 64 38.48 -20.24 1.75
C ASN A 64 37.93 -19.67 3.07
N SER A 65 38.81 -19.31 4.00
CA SER A 65 38.42 -18.67 5.25
C SER A 65 37.69 -17.33 5.01
N SER A 66 38.17 -16.52 4.05
CA SER A 66 37.56 -15.24 3.70
C SER A 66 36.18 -15.40 3.07
N LEU A 67 35.98 -16.43 2.24
CA LEU A 67 34.69 -16.71 1.63
C LEU A 67 33.67 -17.22 2.67
N ILE A 68 34.11 -18.06 3.61
CA ILE A 68 33.26 -18.55 4.71
C ILE A 68 32.83 -17.38 5.61
N ASN A 69 33.75 -16.48 5.95
CA ASN A 69 33.44 -15.29 6.75
C ASN A 69 32.45 -14.37 6.02
N LEU A 70 32.66 -14.09 4.72
CA LEU A 70 31.73 -13.30 3.91
C LEU A 70 30.35 -13.95 3.79
N LYS A 71 30.28 -15.29 3.75
CA LYS A 71 29.02 -16.03 3.75
C LYS A 71 28.26 -15.83 5.06
N GLU A 72 28.95 -15.91 6.20
CA GLU A 72 28.35 -15.70 7.51
C GLU A 72 27.87 -14.25 7.70
N GLU A 73 28.68 -13.28 7.24
CA GLU A 73 28.30 -11.88 7.23
C GLU A 73 27.10 -11.61 6.30
N SER A 74 27.06 -12.25 5.13
CA SER A 74 25.93 -12.19 4.20
C SER A 74 24.66 -12.75 4.82
N ASN A 75 24.73 -13.91 5.49
CA ASN A 75 23.58 -14.49 6.19
C ASN A 75 23.08 -13.57 7.32
N THR A 76 24.02 -12.96 8.05
CA THR A 76 23.67 -11.99 9.09
C THR A 76 23.02 -10.74 8.49
N ALA A 77 23.48 -10.28 7.34
CA ALA A 77 22.91 -9.16 6.61
C ALA A 77 21.50 -9.48 6.08
N ASP A 78 21.24 -10.72 5.66
CA ASP A 78 19.91 -11.20 5.31
C ASP A 78 18.92 -11.11 6.46
N ILE A 79 19.31 -11.62 7.63
CA ILE A 79 18.47 -11.54 8.84
C ILE A 79 18.18 -10.08 9.20
N LYS A 80 19.19 -9.20 9.14
CA LYS A 80 19.03 -7.76 9.39
C LYS A 80 18.08 -7.11 8.38
N ARG A 81 18.17 -7.47 7.10
CA ARG A 81 17.30 -6.98 6.03
C ARG A 81 15.85 -7.40 6.26
N GLU A 82 15.61 -8.67 6.56
CA GLU A 82 14.27 -9.19 6.86
C GLU A 82 13.68 -8.52 8.10
N THR A 83 14.48 -8.36 9.15
CA THR A 83 14.06 -7.68 10.38
C THR A 83 13.69 -6.22 10.09
N HIS A 84 14.53 -5.50 9.34
CA HIS A 84 14.26 -4.11 8.96
C HIS A 84 12.98 -3.97 8.13
N ASN A 85 12.78 -4.85 7.14
CA ASN A 85 11.58 -4.82 6.29
C ASN A 85 10.32 -5.19 7.08
N TYR A 86 10.43 -6.08 8.07
CA TYR A 86 9.34 -6.40 8.99
C TYR A 86 9.00 -5.23 9.91
N GLU A 87 10.01 -4.53 10.46
CA GLU A 87 9.80 -3.31 11.24
C GLU A 87 9.12 -2.23 10.39
N LEU A 88 9.57 -2.03 9.14
CA LEU A 88 8.96 -1.10 8.19
C LEU A 88 7.50 -1.47 7.89
N PHE A 89 7.18 -2.75 7.76
CA PHE A 89 5.80 -3.23 7.62
C PHE A 89 4.96 -2.86 8.84
N CYS A 90 5.45 -3.12 10.05
CA CYS A 90 4.76 -2.79 11.29
C CYS A 90 4.52 -1.28 11.43
N GLU A 91 5.52 -0.46 11.12
CA GLU A 91 5.38 1.01 11.11
C GLU A 91 4.34 1.48 10.09
N THR A 92 4.39 0.93 8.87
CA THR A 92 3.43 1.25 7.80
C THR A 92 2.01 0.89 8.23
N MET A 93 1.81 -0.30 8.80
CA MET A 93 0.51 -0.75 9.31
C MET A 93 0.00 0.14 10.43
N HIS A 94 0.88 0.62 11.32
CA HIS A 94 0.51 1.54 12.38
C HIS A 94 0.04 2.89 11.85
N ILE A 95 0.77 3.48 10.89
CA ILE A 95 0.39 4.73 10.21
C ILE A 95 -0.94 4.56 9.48
N TRP A 96 -1.12 3.45 8.77
CA TRP A 96 -2.34 3.18 8.02
C TRP A 96 -3.57 3.04 8.95
N LEU A 97 -3.41 2.37 10.09
CA LEU A 97 -4.45 2.25 11.11
C LEU A 97 -4.80 3.62 11.73
N LEU A 98 -3.80 4.48 11.97
CA LEU A 98 -4.00 5.86 12.41
C LEU A 98 -4.83 6.65 11.38
N CYS A 99 -4.54 6.53 10.09
CA CYS A 99 -5.31 7.17 9.02
C CYS A 99 -6.78 6.74 9.02
N ILE A 100 -7.07 5.45 9.24
CA ILE A 100 -8.45 4.98 9.39
C ILE A 100 -9.12 5.59 10.61
N ALA A 101 -8.44 5.59 11.76
CA ALA A 101 -8.98 6.15 12.99
C ALA A 101 -9.38 7.63 12.80
N VAL A 102 -8.54 8.41 12.10
CA VAL A 102 -8.83 9.80 11.73
C VAL A 102 -10.06 9.89 10.81
N LEU A 103 -10.16 9.05 9.77
CA LEU A 103 -11.31 9.04 8.87
C LEU A 103 -12.63 8.69 9.59
N VAL A 104 -12.61 7.67 10.46
CA VAL A 104 -13.75 7.31 11.30
C VAL A 104 -14.13 8.46 12.22
N GLY A 105 -13.15 9.16 12.80
CA GLY A 105 -13.36 10.36 13.60
C GLY A 105 -14.10 11.46 12.83
N PHE A 106 -13.71 11.73 11.58
CA PHE A 106 -14.41 12.69 10.72
C PHE A 106 -15.86 12.27 10.41
N VAL A 107 -16.11 10.98 10.17
CA VAL A 107 -17.47 10.48 9.94
C VAL A 107 -18.35 10.66 11.17
N ILE A 108 -17.83 10.34 12.37
CA ILE A 108 -18.55 10.54 13.63
C ILE A 108 -18.85 12.02 13.85
N LEU A 109 -17.85 12.90 13.65
CA LEU A 109 -18.02 14.35 13.77
C LEU A 109 -19.12 14.86 12.83
N HIS A 110 -19.12 14.40 11.57
CA HIS A 110 -20.14 14.76 10.58
C HIS A 110 -21.55 14.29 11.01
N MET A 111 -21.67 13.08 11.55
CA MET A 111 -22.94 12.55 12.07
C MET A 111 -23.46 13.37 13.25
N VAL A 112 -22.57 13.73 14.19
CA VAL A 112 -22.89 14.58 15.34
C VAL A 112 -23.32 15.98 14.88
N TYR A 113 -22.62 16.59 13.92
CA TYR A 113 -22.98 17.89 13.35
C TYR A 113 -24.39 17.87 12.74
N LYS A 114 -24.69 16.85 11.92
CA LYS A 114 -26.02 16.68 11.30
C LYS A 114 -27.12 16.50 12.34
N TYR A 115 -26.85 15.72 13.39
CA TYR A 115 -27.77 15.51 14.50
C TYR A 115 -28.15 16.83 15.18
N PHE A 116 -27.16 17.70 15.47
CA PHE A 116 -27.41 19.01 16.08
C PHE A 116 -28.15 19.98 15.15
N GLN A 117 -27.86 19.96 13.84
CA GLN A 117 -28.55 20.82 12.87
C GLN A 117 -30.02 20.46 12.73
N ASN A 118 -30.35 19.17 12.63
CA ASN A 118 -31.73 18.70 12.54
C ASN A 118 -32.54 19.07 13.80
N ARG A 119 -31.91 19.04 14.99
CA ARG A 119 -32.59 19.46 16.23
C ARG A 119 -32.95 20.96 16.24
N LYS A 120 -32.11 21.82 15.64
CA LYS A 120 -32.39 23.27 15.55
C LYS A 120 -33.54 23.59 14.59
N ASN A 121 -33.67 22.87 13.48
CA ASN A 121 -34.76 23.07 12.52
C ASN A 121 -36.14 22.69 13.10
N ILE A 122 -36.20 21.73 14.05
CA ILE A 122 -37.48 21.32 14.69
C ILE A 122 -37.93 22.34 15.75
N SER A 123 -37.03 23.13 16.32
CA SER A 123 -37.38 24.17 17.32
C SER A 123 -37.57 25.57 16.73
N GLY A 124 -37.46 25.75 15.42
CA GLY A 124 -37.51 27.05 14.75
C GLY A 124 -38.77 27.31 13.91
N ASP A 125 -39.72 26.36 13.84
CA ASP A 125 -40.99 26.57 13.16
C ASP A 125 -42.07 26.86 14.20
N ASP A 126 -42.34 28.15 14.38
CA ASP A 126 -43.48 28.64 15.15
C ASP A 126 -44.78 28.07 14.55
N GLN A 127 -45.37 27.12 15.27
CA GLN A 127 -46.80 27.05 15.57
C GLN A 127 -47.76 27.73 14.58
N HIS A 128 -47.97 27.13 13.41
CA HIS A 128 -49.31 27.10 12.83
C HIS A 128 -49.87 25.69 12.96
N ILE A 129 -50.36 25.40 14.17
CA ILE A 129 -51.29 24.30 14.43
C ILE A 129 -52.53 24.64 13.59
N GLU A 130 -52.63 24.06 12.40
CA GLU A 130 -53.93 23.87 11.74
C GLU A 130 -54.77 23.02 12.68
N LEU A 131 -55.59 23.72 13.45
CA LEU A 131 -56.69 23.18 14.23
C LEU A 131 -57.66 22.54 13.24
N VAL A 132 -57.44 21.26 12.93
CA VAL A 132 -58.37 20.41 12.19
C VAL A 132 -59.70 20.49 12.92
N SER A 133 -60.64 21.23 12.33
CA SER A 133 -62.00 21.35 12.83
C SER A 133 -62.63 19.97 12.79
N LEU A 134 -62.84 19.40 13.98
CA LEU A 134 -63.81 18.34 14.19
C LEU A 134 -65.17 18.83 13.68
N THR A 135 -65.58 18.37 12.51
CA THR A 135 -66.95 18.51 12.04
C THR A 135 -67.40 17.16 11.50
N ASN A 136 -68.14 16.48 12.39
CA ASN A 136 -69.27 15.58 12.17
C ASN A 136 -69.13 14.37 11.23
N GLU A 137 -69.27 13.21 11.88
CA GLU A 137 -70.01 12.01 11.48
C GLU A 137 -70.78 12.01 10.16
N GLN A 138 -70.66 10.85 9.51
CA GLN A 138 -71.64 10.20 8.64
C GLN A 138 -71.90 10.87 7.28
N ASP A 139 -71.24 10.37 6.24
CA ASP A 139 -71.96 9.62 5.20
C ASP A 139 -71.04 8.99 4.14
N ALA A 140 -71.50 7.83 3.66
CA ALA A 140 -71.26 7.24 2.35
C ALA A 140 -69.86 6.72 1.97
N ALA A 141 -69.79 5.40 1.98
CA ALA A 141 -69.06 4.59 1.02
C ALA A 141 -69.04 5.19 -0.40
N CYS A 142 -67.85 5.40 -0.95
CA CYS A 142 -67.50 4.97 -2.30
C CYS A 142 -66.00 5.18 -2.54
N GLU A 143 -65.31 4.05 -2.75
CA GLU A 143 -64.41 3.83 -3.88
C GLU A 143 -63.89 5.10 -4.59
N ASN A 144 -62.61 5.41 -4.39
CA ASN A 144 -61.79 5.87 -5.50
C ASN A 144 -60.31 5.56 -5.24
N ASN A 145 -59.90 4.46 -5.86
CA ASN A 145 -58.52 4.13 -6.17
C ASN A 145 -57.93 5.27 -7.02
N ASN A 146 -57.24 6.22 -6.41
CA ASN A 146 -56.29 7.14 -7.07
C ASN A 146 -55.45 7.93 -6.03
N LEU A 147 -54.97 7.28 -4.97
CA LEU A 147 -53.88 7.82 -4.15
C LEU A 147 -52.54 7.18 -4.52
N SER A 148 -52.29 7.10 -5.84
CA SER A 148 -50.94 7.08 -6.36
C SER A 148 -50.44 8.53 -6.40
N ILE A 149 -49.17 8.74 -6.07
CA ILE A 149 -48.44 10.02 -6.18
C ILE A 149 -48.60 10.96 -4.98
N GLN A 150 -48.07 10.60 -3.81
CA GLN A 150 -47.42 11.57 -2.90
C GLN A 150 -46.61 10.90 -1.78
N HIS A 151 -45.98 9.76 -2.07
CA HIS A 151 -44.82 9.38 -1.27
C HIS A 151 -43.71 10.34 -1.70
N GLU A 152 -43.57 11.44 -0.97
CA GLU A 152 -42.52 12.44 -1.10
C GLU A 152 -41.17 11.74 -1.18
N LEU A 153 -40.70 11.58 -2.42
CA LEU A 153 -39.31 11.42 -2.73
C LEU A 153 -38.68 12.80 -2.47
N HIS A 154 -38.54 13.17 -1.19
CA HIS A 154 -37.70 14.27 -0.73
C HIS A 154 -36.27 13.91 -1.15
N THR A 155 -35.98 14.14 -2.42
CA THR A 155 -34.65 14.06 -3.00
C THR A 155 -33.87 15.18 -2.36
N HIS A 156 -33.16 14.81 -1.29
CA HIS A 156 -32.27 15.66 -0.54
C HIS A 156 -31.32 16.33 -1.54
N TYR A 157 -31.58 17.60 -1.87
CA TYR A 157 -30.82 18.37 -2.85
C TYR A 157 -29.47 18.70 -2.21
N GLU A 158 -28.53 17.75 -2.25
CA GLU A 158 -27.15 18.02 -1.85
C GLU A 158 -26.61 19.14 -2.73
N SER A 159 -26.11 20.20 -2.08
CA SER A 159 -25.55 21.34 -2.81
C SER A 159 -24.42 20.87 -3.72
N PRO A 160 -24.31 21.42 -4.95
CA PRO A 160 -23.28 21.00 -5.91
C PRO A 160 -21.87 21.19 -5.35
N TYR A 161 -21.68 22.17 -4.45
CA TYR A 161 -20.41 22.43 -3.76
C TYR A 161 -19.95 21.27 -2.88
N ILE A 162 -20.86 20.59 -2.17
CA ILE A 162 -20.51 19.43 -1.33
C ILE A 162 -20.00 18.28 -2.19
N LYS A 163 -20.60 18.08 -3.37
CA LYS A 163 -20.15 17.05 -4.32
C LYS A 163 -18.74 17.35 -4.83
N VAL A 164 -18.48 18.58 -5.27
CA VAL A 164 -17.15 19.00 -5.74
C VAL A 164 -16.11 18.84 -4.63
N PHE A 165 -16.43 19.29 -3.41
CA PHE A 165 -15.54 19.14 -2.26
C PHE A 165 -15.19 17.68 -1.98
N ASN A 166 -16.18 16.78 -2.00
CA ASN A 166 -15.94 15.37 -1.78
C ASN A 166 -15.06 14.73 -2.86
N TYR A 167 -15.17 15.16 -4.12
CA TYR A 167 -14.28 14.69 -5.20
C TYR A 167 -12.84 15.20 -5.03
N ILE A 168 -12.66 16.46 -4.65
CA ILE A 168 -11.34 17.02 -4.35
C ILE A 168 -10.71 16.27 -3.18
N LEU A 169 -11.47 16.05 -2.11
CA LEU A 169 -11.01 15.30 -0.94
C LEU A 169 -10.66 13.86 -1.30
N PHE A 170 -11.48 13.20 -2.12
CA PHE A 170 -11.20 11.85 -2.61
C PHE A 170 -9.90 11.80 -3.42
N SER A 171 -9.73 12.70 -4.39
CA SER A 171 -8.52 12.77 -5.22
C SER A 171 -7.28 13.07 -4.40
N GLY A 172 -7.38 13.98 -3.41
CA GLY A 172 -6.29 14.28 -2.50
C GLY A 172 -5.90 13.09 -1.63
N LEU A 173 -6.88 12.32 -1.15
CA LEU A 173 -6.62 11.14 -0.33
C LEU A 173 -5.97 10.01 -1.13
N LEU A 174 -6.38 9.81 -2.39
CA LEU A 174 -5.76 8.89 -3.33
C LEU A 174 -4.30 9.27 -3.61
N LEU A 175 -4.03 10.52 -4.00
CA LEU A 175 -2.67 11.02 -4.25
C LEU A 175 -1.78 10.93 -3.01
N THR A 176 -2.32 11.26 -1.84
CA THR A 176 -1.58 11.17 -0.58
C THR A 176 -1.23 9.73 -0.25
N PHE A 177 -2.17 8.79 -0.45
CA PHE A 177 -1.91 7.38 -0.28
C PHE A 177 -0.80 6.89 -1.22
N GLU A 178 -0.92 7.17 -2.52
CA GLU A 178 0.09 6.77 -3.50
C GLU A 178 1.47 7.35 -3.13
N TYR A 179 1.54 8.64 -2.79
CA TYR A 179 2.78 9.27 -2.36
C TYR A 179 3.39 8.58 -1.14
N LEU A 180 2.58 8.29 -0.11
CA LEU A 180 3.05 7.60 1.09
C LEU A 180 3.50 6.18 0.77
N PHE A 181 2.75 5.45 -0.05
CA PHE A 181 3.08 4.10 -0.46
C PHE A 181 4.42 4.07 -1.21
N PHE A 182 4.61 4.88 -2.24
CA PHE A 182 5.88 4.93 -2.96
C PHE A 182 7.03 5.38 -2.07
N HIS A 183 6.84 6.46 -1.30
CA HIS A 183 7.94 7.06 -0.55
C HIS A 183 8.36 6.26 0.68
N TYR A 184 7.40 5.68 1.41
CA TYR A 184 7.67 4.99 2.66
C TYR A 184 7.71 3.48 2.53
N VAL A 185 6.91 2.89 1.64
CA VAL A 185 6.90 1.44 1.46
C VAL A 185 7.94 1.05 0.43
N ILE A 186 7.83 1.55 -0.80
CA ILE A 186 8.69 1.09 -1.91
C ILE A 186 10.14 1.58 -1.73
N LEU A 187 10.36 2.89 -1.55
CA LEU A 187 11.72 3.44 -1.53
C LEU A 187 12.55 3.03 -0.30
N LYS A 188 11.90 2.72 0.83
CA LYS A 188 12.59 2.30 2.05
C LYS A 188 12.71 0.79 2.18
N TYR A 189 12.06 0.02 1.33
CA TYR A 189 12.18 -1.43 1.35
C TYR A 189 13.62 -1.83 0.98
N HIS A 190 14.29 -2.56 1.87
CA HIS A 190 15.63 -3.06 1.60
C HIS A 190 15.55 -4.34 0.75
N ILE A 191 15.80 -4.19 -0.55
CA ILE A 191 15.83 -5.30 -1.51
C ILE A 191 17.08 -6.17 -1.28
N ILE A 192 18.26 -5.57 -1.16
CA ILE A 192 19.53 -6.28 -0.95
C ILE A 192 20.49 -5.39 -0.16
N SER A 193 21.37 -5.99 0.64
CA SER A 193 22.43 -5.27 1.35
C SER A 193 23.76 -5.30 0.59
N ASP A 194 24.62 -4.32 0.87
CA ASP A 194 25.94 -4.22 0.25
C ASP A 194 26.80 -5.46 0.50
N VAL A 195 26.72 -6.04 1.70
CA VAL A 195 27.45 -7.26 2.08
C VAL A 195 27.01 -8.46 1.24
N GLN A 196 25.71 -8.57 0.95
CA GLN A 196 25.20 -9.62 0.07
C GLN A 196 25.68 -9.44 -1.37
N ILE A 197 25.72 -8.21 -1.87
CA ILE A 197 26.29 -7.92 -3.19
C ILE A 197 27.76 -8.34 -3.24
N GLN A 198 28.54 -8.00 -2.21
CA GLN A 198 29.94 -8.41 -2.09
C GLN A 198 30.06 -9.94 -2.12
N TYR A 199 29.29 -10.64 -1.28
CA TYR A 199 29.28 -12.10 -1.27
C TYR A 199 28.88 -12.70 -2.63
N LEU A 200 27.88 -12.14 -3.31
CA LEU A 200 27.47 -12.60 -4.65
C LEU A 200 28.60 -12.43 -5.67
N VAL A 201 29.31 -11.31 -5.65
CA VAL A 201 30.46 -11.09 -6.55
C VAL A 201 31.59 -12.07 -6.22
N TYR A 202 31.97 -12.18 -4.95
CA TYR A 202 33.07 -13.04 -4.51
C TYR A 202 32.79 -14.52 -4.76
N SER A 203 31.57 -14.99 -4.51
CA SER A 203 31.18 -16.39 -4.72
C SER A 203 31.22 -16.78 -6.20
N GLN A 204 30.72 -15.92 -7.10
CA GLN A 204 30.75 -16.16 -8.54
C GLN A 204 32.19 -16.20 -9.08
N ILE A 205 33.04 -15.28 -8.63
CA ILE A 205 34.47 -15.27 -8.99
C ILE A 205 35.15 -16.54 -8.46
N TYR A 206 34.91 -16.89 -7.19
CA TYR A 206 35.48 -18.08 -6.55
C TYR A 206 35.09 -19.39 -7.27
N GLU A 207 33.80 -19.56 -7.56
CA GLU A 207 33.26 -20.73 -8.26
C GLU A 207 33.93 -20.91 -9.63
N TYR A 208 34.05 -19.81 -10.38
CA TYR A 208 34.71 -19.83 -11.68
C TYR A 208 36.18 -20.29 -11.60
N ILE A 209 36.97 -19.75 -10.67
CA ILE A 209 38.38 -20.13 -10.52
C ILE A 209 38.50 -21.59 -10.12
N THR A 210 37.66 -22.03 -9.17
CA THR A 210 37.69 -23.40 -8.66
C THR A 210 37.40 -24.38 -9.79
N ASN A 211 36.36 -24.12 -10.59
CA ASN A 211 36.01 -24.95 -11.74
C ASN A 211 37.11 -24.96 -12.81
N LYS A 212 37.82 -23.84 -13.03
CA LYS A 212 38.82 -23.73 -14.09
C LYS A 212 40.21 -24.27 -13.71
N TYR A 213 40.65 -24.05 -12.47
CA TYR A 213 42.04 -24.29 -12.05
C TYR A 213 42.23 -25.42 -11.04
N LEU A 214 41.17 -25.87 -10.36
CA LEU A 214 41.26 -26.95 -9.35
C LEU A 214 40.65 -28.28 -9.81
N LEU A 215 39.84 -28.28 -10.88
CA LEU A 215 39.17 -29.47 -11.43
C LEU A 215 39.72 -29.95 -12.77
N ASN A 216 40.63 -29.20 -13.41
CA ASN A 216 41.42 -29.59 -14.59
C ASN A 216 42.88 -29.79 -14.20
#